data_AF-A0A1F3KNP9-F1
#
_entry.id   AF-A0A1F3KNP9-F1
#
_cell.length_a   1.000
_cell.length_b   1.000
_cell.length_c   1.000
_cell.angle_alpha   90.00
_cell.angle_beta   90.00
_cell.angle_gamma   90.00
#
_symmetry.space_group_name_H-M   'P 1'
#
loop_
_entity.id
_entity.type
_entity.pdbx_description
1 polymer ?
#
loop_
_entity_poly.entity_id
_entity_poly.type
_entity_poly.pdbx_seq_one_letter_code
_entity_poly.pdbx_strand_id
1 'polypeptide(L)'
;MIPEARIFIQRGVGVIPYTMPGSSILAELTIKALAAHDVVLWEKHGALSVGKDIEDCFDNIDTLNKSAMIYMSAHMAGFQPEGLSDAQLNELGETYDH
;
A
#
# COMPACT_ATOMS: atom_id res chain seq x y z
N MET A 1 5.41 9.70 3.92
CA MET A 1 5.19 8.76 2.80
C MET A 1 6.11 9.17 1.67
N ILE A 2 6.79 8.23 1.01
CA ILE A 2 7.65 8.55 -0.15
C ILE A 2 6.79 9.00 -1.33
N PRO A 3 7.27 9.90 -2.21
CA PRO A 3 6.51 10.39 -3.36
C PRO A 3 5.90 9.28 -4.22
N GLU A 4 6.65 8.21 -4.46
CA GLU A 4 6.26 7.10 -5.33
C GLU A 4 5.03 6.36 -4.79
N ALA A 5 4.83 6.31 -3.47
CA ALA A 5 3.65 5.67 -2.90
C ALA A 5 2.35 6.43 -3.21
N ARG A 6 2.40 7.76 -3.42
CA ARG A 6 1.25 8.53 -3.92
C ARG A 6 1.00 8.27 -5.41
N ILE A 7 2.03 7.92 -6.17
CA ILE A 7 1.96 7.69 -7.63
C ILE A 7 1.49 6.27 -7.94
N PHE A 8 2.04 5.25 -7.29
CA PHE A 8 1.71 3.84 -7.55
C PHE A 8 0.52 3.35 -6.72
N ILE A 9 0.40 3.76 -5.46
CA ILE A 9 -0.65 3.28 -4.54
C ILE A 9 -1.75 4.34 -4.40
N GLN A 10 -2.29 4.81 -5.52
CA GLN A 10 -3.22 5.95 -5.58
C GLN A 10 -4.51 5.70 -4.80
N ARG A 11 -5.01 4.47 -4.87
CA ARG A 11 -6.25 4.05 -4.20
C ARG A 11 -6.04 3.75 -2.71
N GLY A 12 -4.84 3.96 -2.18
CA GLY A 12 -4.48 3.61 -0.81
C GLY A 12 -4.37 2.11 -0.57
N VAL A 13 -4.10 1.73 0.68
CA VAL A 13 -3.87 0.34 1.09
C VAL A 13 -5.07 -0.18 1.87
N GLY A 14 -5.68 -1.26 1.39
CA GLY A 14 -6.73 -1.95 2.14
C GLY A 14 -6.11 -2.75 3.30
N VAL A 15 -6.68 -2.67 4.51
CA VAL A 15 -6.19 -3.47 5.65
C VAL A 15 -7.25 -4.47 6.06
N ILE A 16 -6.88 -5.75 6.04
CA ILE A 16 -7.77 -6.87 6.35
C ILE A 16 -7.36 -7.44 7.71
N PRO A 17 -8.29 -7.49 8.68
CA PRO A 17 -8.02 -8.12 9.98
C PRO A 17 -7.59 -9.57 9.84
N TYR A 18 -6.86 -10.06 10.85
CA TYR A 18 -6.37 -11.44 10.83
C TYR A 18 -7.52 -12.41 10.62
N THR A 19 -7.36 -13.26 9.60
CA THR A 19 -8.29 -14.33 9.24
C THR A 19 -7.45 -15.56 8.89
N MET A 20 -7.96 -16.77 9.14
CA MET A 20 -7.22 -18.01 8.87
C MET A 20 -6.76 -18.06 7.40
N PRO A 21 -5.45 -18.25 7.12
CA PRO A 21 -4.95 -18.41 5.76
C PRO A 21 -5.64 -19.56 5.02
N GLY A 22 -6.01 -19.34 3.76
CA GLY A 22 -6.71 -20.33 2.95
C GLY A 22 -8.21 -20.50 3.25
N SER A 23 -8.77 -19.72 4.18
CA SER A 23 -10.22 -19.73 4.44
C SER A 23 -11.01 -18.97 3.37
N SER A 24 -12.28 -19.35 3.18
CA SER A 24 -13.22 -18.60 2.32
C SER A 24 -13.45 -17.18 2.81
N ILE A 25 -13.46 -16.96 4.12
CA ILE A 25 -13.65 -15.64 4.74
C ILE A 25 -12.51 -14.70 4.33
N LEU A 26 -11.25 -15.18 4.34
CA LEU A 26 -10.12 -14.37 3.89
C LEU A 26 -10.27 -13.97 2.42
N ALA A 27 -10.72 -14.90 1.57
CA ALA A 27 -10.96 -14.61 0.15
C ALA A 27 -12.07 -13.57 -0.04
N GLU A 28 -13.20 -13.69 0.66
CA GLU A 28 -14.32 -12.73 0.61
C GLU A 28 -13.90 -11.32 1.06
N LEU A 29 -13.19 -11.22 2.18
CA LEU A 29 -12.67 -9.95 2.68
C LEU A 29 -11.63 -9.34 1.70
N THR A 30 -10.79 -10.19 1.11
CA THR A 30 -9.80 -9.76 0.11
C THR A 30 -10.48 -9.20 -1.13
N ILE A 31 -11.44 -9.92 -1.71
CA ILE A 31 -12.20 -9.45 -2.88
C ILE A 31 -12.91 -8.12 -2.56
N LYS A 32 -13.53 -8.01 -1.38
CA LYS A 32 -14.21 -6.78 -0.96
C LYS A 32 -13.25 -5.59 -0.84
N ALA A 33 -12.06 -5.79 -0.27
CA ALA A 33 -11.06 -4.73 -0.15
C ALA A 33 -10.49 -4.34 -1.52
N LEU A 34 -10.28 -5.31 -2.41
CA LEU A 34 -9.77 -5.08 -3.76
C LEU A 34 -10.74 -4.29 -4.65
N ALA A 35 -12.03 -4.20 -4.29
CA ALA A 35 -12.97 -3.30 -4.97
C ALA A 35 -12.60 -1.81 -4.78
N ALA A 36 -11.90 -1.47 -3.70
CA ALA A 36 -11.50 -0.11 -3.35
C ALA A 36 -9.99 0.13 -3.46
N HIS A 37 -9.15 -0.91 -3.46
CA HIS A 37 -7.69 -0.81 -3.40
C HIS A 37 -7.01 -1.79 -4.33
N ASP A 38 -5.83 -1.45 -4.87
CA ASP A 38 -5.05 -2.36 -5.73
C ASP A 38 -4.03 -3.20 -4.92
N VAL A 39 -3.81 -2.83 -3.67
CA VAL A 39 -2.96 -3.54 -2.73
C VAL A 39 -3.63 -3.62 -1.36
N VAL A 40 -3.54 -4.79 -0.74
CA VAL A 40 -4.08 -5.06 0.58
C VAL A 40 -3.02 -5.64 1.50
N LEU A 41 -3.09 -5.28 2.77
CA LEU A 41 -2.34 -5.87 3.87
C LEU A 41 -3.24 -6.84 4.63
N TRP A 42 -2.78 -8.08 4.74
CA TRP A 42 -3.34 -9.08 5.64
C TRP A 42 -2.62 -8.96 6.99
N GLU A 43 -3.37 -8.56 8.02
CA GLU A 43 -2.82 -8.41 9.38
C GLU A 43 -2.11 -9.70 9.83
N LYS A 44 -0.86 -9.58 10.29
CA LYS A 44 0.02 -10.69 10.74
C LYS A 44 0.36 -11.72 9.66
N HIS A 45 0.22 -11.40 8.37
CA HIS A 45 0.50 -12.34 7.29
C HIS A 45 1.40 -11.72 6.23
N GLY A 46 0.90 -10.78 5.43
CA GLY A 46 1.64 -10.24 4.30
C GLY A 46 0.82 -9.26 3.48
N ALA A 47 1.23 -9.04 2.22
CA ALA A 47 0.52 -8.17 1.28
C ALA A 47 0.07 -8.98 0.04
N LEU A 48 -1.01 -8.52 -0.58
CA LEU A 48 -1.50 -9.02 -1.87
C LEU A 48 -1.82 -7.82 -2.75
N SER A 49 -1.46 -7.89 -4.03
CA SER A 49 -1.81 -6.87 -5.02
C SER A 49 -2.48 -7.49 -6.24
N VAL A 50 -3.32 -6.69 -6.89
CA VAL A 50 -3.86 -6.92 -8.23
C VAL A 50 -3.44 -5.78 -9.13
N GLY A 51 -3.29 -6.06 -10.42
CA GLY A 51 -2.83 -5.09 -11.40
C GLY A 51 -3.09 -5.60 -12.81
N LYS A 52 -2.79 -4.77 -13.81
CA LYS A 52 -3.00 -5.08 -15.23
C LYS A 52 -2.07 -6.19 -15.73
N ASP A 53 -0.89 -6.31 -15.13
CA ASP A 53 0.16 -7.27 -15.43
C ASP A 53 1.00 -7.53 -14.16
N ILE A 54 2.03 -8.37 -14.31
CA ILE A 54 2.89 -8.76 -13.18
C ILE A 54 3.78 -7.61 -12.70
N GLU A 55 4.17 -6.70 -13.60
CA GLU A 55 5.03 -5.56 -13.28
C GLU A 55 4.26 -4.57 -12.40
N ASP A 56 3.01 -4.26 -12.76
CA ASP A 56 2.09 -3.43 -11.99
C ASP A 56 1.83 -3.99 -10.57
N CYS A 57 1.59 -5.31 -10.48
CA CYS A 57 1.46 -5.98 -9.18
C CYS A 57 2.74 -5.87 -8.35
N PHE A 58 3.90 -6.02 -8.99
CA PHE A 58 5.20 -5.97 -8.33
C PHE A 58 5.52 -4.55 -7.84
N ASP A 59 5.30 -3.53 -8.67
CA ASP A 59 5.53 -2.13 -8.34
C ASP A 59 4.71 -1.69 -7.11
N ASN A 60 3.45 -2.12 -7.04
CA ASN A 60 2.60 -1.89 -5.87
C ASN A 60 3.16 -2.51 -4.59
N ILE A 61 3.55 -3.79 -4.64
CA ILE A 61 4.09 -4.52 -3.49
C ILE A 61 5.44 -3.95 -3.06
N ASP A 62 6.35 -3.71 -4.01
CA ASP A 62 7.71 -3.23 -3.71
C ASP A 62 7.71 -1.79 -3.21
N THR A 63 6.88 -0.92 -3.80
CA THR A 63 6.70 0.46 -3.32
C THR A 63 6.14 0.49 -1.90
N LEU A 64 5.15 -0.38 -1.60
CA LEU A 64 4.61 -0.52 -0.25
C LEU A 64 5.67 -1.02 0.74
N ASN A 65 6.42 -2.04 0.36
CA ASN A 65 7.49 -2.62 1.18
C ASN A 65 8.62 -1.61 1.45
N LYS A 66 9.10 -0.89 0.42
CA LYS A 66 10.08 0.19 0.54
C LYS A 66 9.58 1.28 1.51
N SER A 67 8.31 1.68 1.38
CA SER A 67 7.69 2.68 2.25
C SER A 67 7.66 2.22 3.71
N ALA A 68 7.24 0.97 3.96
CA ALA A 68 7.20 0.38 5.29
C ALA A 68 8.61 0.28 5.91
N MET A 69 9.60 -0.15 5.13
CA MET A 69 11.00 -0.25 5.57
C MET A 69 11.59 1.10 5.97
N ILE A 70 11.35 2.16 5.18
CA ILE A 70 11.80 3.52 5.50
C ILE A 70 11.13 4.02 6.79
N TYR A 71 9.80 3.83 6.90
CA TYR A 71 9.04 4.20 8.10
C TYR A 71 9.58 3.49 9.34
N MET A 72 9.75 2.16 9.28
CA MET A 72 10.30 1.37 10.37
C MET A 72 11.72 1.81 10.74
N SER A 73 12.57 2.04 9.75
CA SER A 73 13.97 2.48 9.97
C SER A 73 14.04 3.82 10.69
N ALA A 74 13.18 4.78 10.31
CA ALA A 74 13.11 6.07 10.98
C ALA A 74 12.69 5.92 12.46
N HIS A 75 11.66 5.12 12.73
CA HIS A 75 11.22 4.82 14.10
C HIS A 75 12.29 4.12 14.93
N MET A 76 12.98 3.13 14.35
CA MET A 76 14.08 2.42 15.01
C MET A 76 15.24 3.34 15.34
N ALA A 77 15.47 4.37 14.53
CA ALA A 77 16.46 5.42 14.78
C ALA A 77 15.98 6.51 15.76
N GLY A 78 14.77 6.39 16.32
CA GLY A 78 14.22 7.35 17.29
C GLY A 78 13.53 8.56 16.67
N PHE A 79 13.31 8.57 15.36
CA PHE A 79 12.61 9.64 14.65
C PHE A 79 11.13 9.30 14.47
N GLN A 80 10.31 10.36 14.42
CA GLN A 80 8.94 10.28 13.91
C GLN A 80 8.98 10.85 12.49
N PRO A 81 8.97 10.02 11.43
CA PRO A 81 9.14 10.52 10.07
C PRO A 81 7.94 11.39 9.67
N GLU A 82 8.22 12.63 9.27
CA GLU A 82 7.22 13.49 8.63
C GLU A 82 7.03 13.08 7.17
N GLY A 83 5.77 13.05 6.72
CA GLY A 83 5.43 12.77 5.33
C GLY A 83 5.51 14.00 4.44
N LEU A 84 5.10 13.83 3.19
CA LEU A 84 4.80 14.95 2.31
C LEU A 84 3.58 15.71 2.85
N SER A 85 3.58 17.03 2.70
CA SER A 85 2.41 17.86 2.97
C SER A 85 1.30 17.62 1.95
N ASP A 86 0.06 17.99 2.30
CA ASP A 86 -1.09 17.88 1.39
C ASP A 86 -0.86 18.62 0.07
N ALA A 87 -0.19 19.77 0.10
CA ALA A 87 0.15 20.52 -1.11
C ALA A 87 1.10 19.73 -2.03
N GLN A 88 2.11 19.07 -1.46
CA GLN A 88 3.04 18.22 -2.21
C GLN A 88 2.36 16.95 -2.72
N LEU A 89 1.44 16.37 -1.95
CA LEU A 89 0.67 15.20 -2.39
C LEU A 89 -0.30 15.55 -3.53
N ASN A 90 -0.89 16.75 -3.51
CA ASN A 90 -1.76 17.25 -4.57
C ASN A 90 -0.96 17.55 -5.84
N GLU A 91 0.21 18.18 -5.73
CA GLU A 91 1.11 18.43 -6.86
C GLU A 91 1.48 17.13 -7.60
N LEU A 92 1.78 16.06 -6.85
CA LEU A 92 2.04 14.74 -7.42
C LEU A 92 0.80 14.18 -8.12
N GLY A 93 -0.39 14.30 -7.51
CA GLY A 93 -1.64 13.86 -8.11
C GLY A 93 -1.96 14.57 -9.42
N GLU A 94 -1.87 15.89 -9.44
CA GLU A 94 -2.10 16.71 -10.64
C GLU A 94 -1.13 16.38 -11.79
N THR A 95 0.10 15.95 -11.46
CA THR A 95 1.14 15.64 -12.45
C THR A 95 1.05 14.22 -13.00
N TYR A 96 0.68 13.24 -12.16
CA TYR A 96 0.81 11.81 -12.47
C TYR A 96 -0.50 11.01 -12.45
N ASP A 97 -1.62 11.57 -11.98
CA ASP A 97 -2.93 10.91 -12.08
C ASP A 97 -3.39 10.98 -13.56
N HIS A 98 -3.48 9.81 -14.21
CA HIS A 98 -3.95 9.63 -15.60
C HIS A 98 -5.23 8.80 -15.64
#